data_AF-A0A7J8E788-F1
#
_entry.id   AF-A0A7J8E788-F1
#
_cell.length_a   1.000
_cell.length_b   1.000
_cell.length_c   1.000
_cell.angle_alpha   90.00
_cell.angle_beta   90.00
_cell.angle_gamma   90.00
#
_symmetry.space_group_name_H-M   'P 1'
#
loop_
_entity.id
_entity.type
_entity.pdbx_description
1 polymer ?
#
loop_
_entity_poly.entity_id
_entity_poly.type
_entity_poly.pdbx_seq_one_letter_code
_entity_poly.pdbx_strand_id
1 'polypeptide(L)'
;MEQTVAGGEFVAKTLSSILTSTDAASVVHSTDLVVEAIVEDLKVKNELFKRLDKFAAEHTIFASNTSSLQITSIANATTRQDRFAGLHFFNPVPMMKLVEVIKTPMTSQKTFESLMDFSKALGKHPISCKDTPGFVVNHLLLPFLMNAIQLYERGDASKEDIDIGLKLGAGHPMGPFELLDYVGLDTIKFIIEGWHEMDPQNPYFQPSESLNKLVAEKKFGKKTGEGFYKYK
;
A
#
# COMPACT_ATOMS: atom_id res chain seq x y z
N MET A 1 33.00 -5.92 -20.14
CA MET A 1 33.73 -4.82 -19.49
C MET A 1 32.99 -3.50 -19.63
N GLU A 2 32.62 -3.07 -20.84
CA GLU A 2 31.91 -1.79 -21.08
C GLU A 2 30.52 -1.68 -20.43
N GLN A 3 29.68 -2.73 -20.54
CA GLN A 3 28.38 -2.79 -19.84
C GLN A 3 28.50 -2.79 -18.31
N THR A 4 29.60 -3.31 -17.78
CA THR A 4 29.87 -3.41 -16.34
C THR A 4 30.24 -2.04 -15.75
N VAL A 5 30.95 -1.21 -16.54
CA VAL A 5 31.28 0.18 -16.19
C VAL A 5 30.05 1.08 -16.23
N ALA A 6 29.24 0.98 -17.29
CA ALA A 6 27.99 1.75 -17.42
C ALA A 6 26.97 1.45 -16.31
N GLY A 7 26.86 0.17 -15.90
CA GLY A 7 26.03 -0.22 -14.76
C GLY A 7 26.53 0.38 -13.43
N GLY A 8 27.86 0.42 -13.22
CA GLY A 8 28.47 1.03 -12.05
C GLY A 8 28.23 2.55 -11.97
N GLU A 9 28.37 3.26 -13.09
CA GLU A 9 28.10 4.70 -13.18
C GLU A 9 26.63 5.03 -12.91
N PHE A 10 25.70 4.24 -13.45
CA PHE A 10 24.27 4.40 -13.18
C PHE A 10 23.95 4.25 -11.69
N VAL A 11 24.49 3.22 -11.04
CA VAL A 11 24.29 2.99 -9.59
C VAL A 11 24.88 4.14 -8.79
N ALA A 12 26.12 4.55 -9.07
CA ALA A 12 26.78 5.65 -8.35
C ALA A 12 26.01 6.97 -8.48
N LYS A 13 25.54 7.30 -9.69
CA LYS A 13 24.72 8.50 -9.95
C LYS A 13 23.36 8.45 -9.24
N THR A 14 22.73 7.27 -9.21
CA THR A 14 21.44 7.10 -8.54
C THR A 14 21.60 7.27 -7.04
N LEU A 15 22.62 6.65 -6.44
CA LEU A 15 22.90 6.76 -5.00
C LEU A 15 23.30 8.18 -4.59
N SER A 16 24.08 8.90 -5.40
CA SER A 16 24.47 10.29 -5.08
C SER A 16 23.31 11.28 -5.10
N SER A 17 22.19 10.90 -5.74
CA SER A 17 20.95 11.69 -5.76
C SER A 17 20.04 11.41 -4.55
N ILE A 18 20.43 10.49 -3.66
CA ILE A 18 19.67 10.13 -2.45
C ILE A 18 20.43 10.65 -1.24
N LEU A 19 19.88 11.68 -0.60
CA LEU A 19 20.37 12.20 0.67
C LEU A 19 19.54 11.62 1.81
N THR A 20 20.17 11.45 2.97
CA THR A 20 19.51 10.94 4.19
C THR A 20 19.48 12.01 5.27
N SER A 21 18.38 12.08 6.00
CA SER A 21 18.23 12.93 7.18
C SER A 21 17.34 12.21 8.18
N THR A 22 17.62 12.40 9.47
CA THR A 22 16.79 11.91 10.57
C THR A 22 15.79 12.95 11.08
N ASP A 23 15.86 14.19 10.57
CA ASP A 23 14.88 15.24 10.86
C ASP A 23 14.20 15.73 9.59
N ALA A 24 13.00 15.20 9.33
CA ALA A 24 12.20 15.58 8.17
C ALA A 24 11.88 17.09 8.12
N ALA A 25 11.72 17.76 9.26
CA ALA A 25 11.42 19.19 9.29
C ALA A 25 12.55 20.05 8.67
N SER A 26 13.81 19.62 8.83
CA SER A 26 14.98 20.32 8.28
C SER A 26 15.07 20.33 6.76
N VAL A 27 14.40 19.40 6.06
CA VAL A 27 14.55 19.20 4.61
C VAL A 27 13.32 19.59 3.79
N VAL A 28 12.16 19.79 4.42
CA VAL A 28 10.91 20.06 3.67
C VAL A 28 10.75 21.51 3.22
N HIS A 29 11.60 22.43 3.70
CA HIS A 29 11.50 23.87 3.43
C HIS A 29 11.50 24.28 1.96
N SER A 30 12.07 23.45 1.09
CA SER A 30 12.15 23.69 -0.35
C SER A 30 11.87 22.44 -1.17
N THR A 31 11.20 21.43 -0.59
CA THR A 31 10.85 20.21 -1.33
C THR A 31 9.55 20.42 -2.12
N ASP A 32 9.44 19.78 -3.28
CA ASP A 32 8.22 19.86 -4.09
C ASP A 32 7.16 18.85 -3.63
N LEU A 33 7.61 17.69 -3.13
CA LEU A 33 6.76 16.57 -2.73
C LEU A 33 7.31 15.89 -1.48
N VAL A 34 6.41 15.58 -0.54
CA VAL A 34 6.65 14.66 0.57
C VAL A 34 5.84 13.39 0.33
N VAL A 35 6.49 12.23 0.29
CA VAL A 35 5.84 10.91 0.26
C VAL A 35 6.09 10.21 1.59
N GLU A 36 5.05 10.00 2.36
CA GLU A 36 5.10 9.35 3.66
C GLU A 36 4.87 7.84 3.52
N ALA A 37 5.79 7.03 4.07
CA ALA A 37 5.75 5.57 4.09
C ALA A 37 6.31 5.01 5.41
N ILE A 38 5.79 5.51 6.53
CA ILE A 38 6.10 5.10 7.91
C ILE A 38 5.07 4.07 8.41
N VAL A 39 5.18 3.70 9.69
CA VAL A 39 4.22 2.82 10.38
C VAL A 39 2.76 3.22 10.13
N GLU A 40 1.91 2.21 9.98
CA GLU A 40 0.49 2.36 9.65
C GLU A 40 -0.36 2.71 10.89
N ASP A 41 -0.04 3.86 11.50
CA ASP A 41 -0.73 4.41 12.67
C ASP A 41 -1.20 5.85 12.37
N LEU A 42 -2.50 6.09 12.50
CA LEU A 42 -3.11 7.38 12.18
C LEU A 42 -2.56 8.51 13.06
N LYS A 43 -2.34 8.27 14.35
CA LYS A 43 -1.86 9.29 15.28
C LYS A 43 -0.43 9.69 14.91
N VAL A 44 0.44 8.72 14.63
CA VAL A 44 1.83 8.95 14.21
C VAL A 44 1.89 9.72 12.90
N LYS A 45 1.10 9.34 11.90
CA LYS A 45 1.03 10.05 10.61
C LYS A 45 0.49 11.47 10.77
N ASN A 46 -0.56 11.66 11.56
CA ASN A 46 -1.14 12.98 11.82
C ASN A 46 -0.16 13.90 12.54
N GLU A 47 0.57 13.40 13.53
CA GLU A 47 1.61 14.16 14.22
C GLU A 47 2.73 14.59 13.26
N LEU A 48 3.19 13.65 12.42
CA LEU A 48 4.20 13.93 11.39
C LEU A 48 3.73 15.04 10.45
N PHE A 49 2.59 14.87 9.80
CA PHE A 49 2.13 15.83 8.80
C PHE A 49 1.76 17.18 9.40
N LYS A 50 1.17 17.21 10.60
CA LYS A 50 0.92 18.47 11.33
C LYS A 50 2.21 19.22 11.66
N ARG A 51 3.30 18.49 11.96
CA ARG A 51 4.62 19.10 12.16
C ARG A 51 5.15 19.63 10.83
N LEU A 52 5.20 18.80 9.79
CA LEU A 52 5.77 19.17 8.48
C LEU A 52 5.03 20.34 7.82
N ASP A 53 3.71 20.46 8.01
CA ASP A 53 2.89 21.55 7.46
C ASP A 53 3.42 22.95 7.86
N LYS A 54 4.07 23.06 9.02
CA LYS A 54 4.66 24.31 9.51
C LYS A 54 5.97 24.70 8.83
N PHE A 55 6.69 23.73 8.28
CA PHE A 55 8.04 23.91 7.74
C PHE A 55 8.08 23.84 6.21
N ALA A 56 7.21 23.02 5.62
CA ALA A 56 7.17 22.82 4.18
C ALA A 56 6.72 24.08 3.44
N ALA A 57 7.33 24.35 2.28
CA ALA A 57 6.98 25.48 1.43
C ALA A 57 5.48 25.45 1.06
N GLU A 58 4.95 26.61 0.68
CA GLU A 58 3.54 26.76 0.30
C GLU A 58 3.18 25.81 -0.86
N HIS A 59 4.08 25.64 -1.83
CA HIS A 59 3.83 24.81 -3.02
C HIS A 59 3.96 23.31 -2.76
N THR A 60 4.58 22.89 -1.66
CA THR A 60 4.88 21.47 -1.39
C THR A 60 3.59 20.65 -1.29
N ILE A 61 3.54 19.57 -2.09
CA ILE A 61 2.48 18.56 -2.04
C ILE A 61 2.81 17.53 -0.97
N PHE A 62 1.82 17.12 -0.18
CA PHE A 62 1.91 16.00 0.74
C PHE A 62 1.17 14.79 0.18
N ALA A 63 1.80 13.64 0.23
CA ALA A 63 1.22 12.37 -0.17
C ALA A 63 1.51 11.29 0.87
N SER A 64 0.51 10.47 1.19
CA SER A 64 0.70 9.26 2.00
C SER A 64 0.62 8.01 1.12
N ASN A 65 1.50 7.05 1.39
CA ASN A 65 1.49 5.69 0.81
C ASN A 65 0.64 4.70 1.65
N THR A 66 -0.13 5.17 2.63
CA THR A 66 -1.01 4.31 3.45
C THR A 66 -1.86 3.39 2.58
N SER A 67 -2.06 2.15 3.04
CA SER A 67 -2.86 1.12 2.36
C SER A 67 -4.22 0.90 3.03
N SER A 68 -4.39 1.32 4.28
CA SER A 68 -5.59 1.06 5.08
C SER A 68 -6.31 2.30 5.61
N LEU A 69 -5.61 3.44 5.75
CA LEU A 69 -6.19 4.65 6.33
C LEU A 69 -6.78 5.55 5.24
N GLN A 70 -7.88 6.22 5.58
CA GLN A 70 -8.45 7.26 4.72
C GLN A 70 -7.48 8.45 4.64
N ILE A 71 -7.21 8.90 3.41
CA ILE A 71 -6.34 10.05 3.14
C ILE A 71 -6.92 11.31 3.78
N THR A 72 -8.24 11.47 3.79
CA THR A 72 -8.95 12.59 4.41
C THR A 72 -8.64 12.70 5.91
N SER A 73 -8.55 11.57 6.61
CA SER A 73 -8.23 11.52 8.05
C SER A 73 -6.82 12.03 8.35
N ILE A 74 -5.89 11.85 7.41
CA ILE A 74 -4.51 12.35 7.51
C ILE A 74 -4.41 13.80 7.05
N ALA A 75 -5.04 14.14 5.92
CA ALA A 75 -5.04 15.48 5.35
C ALA A 75 -5.59 16.52 6.34
N ASN A 76 -6.63 16.19 7.09
CA ASN A 76 -7.25 17.05 8.10
C ASN A 76 -6.35 17.38 9.31
N ALA A 77 -5.21 16.71 9.47
CA ALA A 77 -4.18 17.12 10.44
C ALA A 77 -3.40 18.36 9.99
N THR A 78 -3.57 18.78 8.74
CA THR A 78 -2.90 19.92 8.10
C THR A 78 -3.89 21.00 7.69
N THR A 79 -3.35 22.14 7.26
CA THR A 79 -4.09 23.28 6.68
C THR A 79 -3.95 23.36 5.16
N ARG A 80 -3.32 22.36 4.53
CA ARG A 80 -3.02 22.29 3.09
C ARG A 80 -3.76 21.15 2.39
N GLN A 81 -5.02 20.89 2.75
CA GLN A 81 -5.79 19.76 2.23
C GLN A 81 -5.93 19.81 0.69
N ASP A 82 -5.88 20.99 0.09
CA ASP A 82 -5.84 21.18 -1.36
C ASP A 82 -4.56 20.63 -2.02
N ARG A 83 -3.49 20.49 -1.24
CA ARG A 83 -2.18 19.92 -1.63
C ARG A 83 -1.87 18.62 -0.92
N PHE A 84 -2.88 17.92 -0.41
CA PHE A 84 -2.75 16.61 0.21
C PHE A 84 -3.46 15.54 -0.62
N ALA A 85 -2.81 14.39 -0.84
CA ALA A 85 -3.37 13.27 -1.58
C ALA A 85 -2.86 11.91 -1.08
N GLY A 86 -3.39 10.82 -1.63
CA GLY A 86 -2.75 9.51 -1.54
C GLY A 86 -1.90 9.24 -2.78
N LEU A 87 -0.75 8.60 -2.57
CA LEU A 87 0.14 8.15 -3.65
C LEU A 87 0.62 6.74 -3.30
N HIS A 88 -0.21 5.76 -3.65
CA HIS A 88 -0.09 4.39 -3.19
C HIS A 88 0.65 3.51 -4.22
N PHE A 89 1.78 2.96 -3.80
CA PHE A 89 2.66 2.10 -4.59
C PHE A 89 2.51 0.63 -4.18
N PHE A 90 2.97 -0.27 -5.06
CA PHE A 90 2.90 -1.72 -4.84
C PHE A 90 4.30 -2.32 -4.70
N ASN A 91 4.47 -3.24 -3.75
CA ASN A 91 5.74 -3.92 -3.52
C ASN A 91 5.97 -5.05 -4.57
N PRO A 92 7.19 -5.21 -5.12
CA PRO A 92 8.35 -4.33 -5.03
C PRO A 92 8.22 -3.07 -5.88
N VAL A 93 8.38 -1.89 -5.26
CA VAL A 93 8.13 -0.58 -5.90
C VAL A 93 8.91 -0.36 -7.20
N PRO A 94 10.20 -0.76 -7.34
CA PRO A 94 10.92 -0.59 -8.60
C PRO A 94 10.38 -1.45 -9.76
N MET A 95 9.76 -2.58 -9.45
CA MET A 95 9.25 -3.54 -10.45
C MET A 95 7.80 -3.25 -10.83
N MET A 96 6.98 -2.89 -9.84
CA MET A 96 5.56 -2.65 -10.04
C MET A 96 5.32 -1.33 -10.78
N LYS A 97 4.59 -1.43 -11.90
CA LYS A 97 4.28 -0.28 -12.76
C LYS A 97 3.06 0.51 -12.31
N LEU A 98 2.21 -0.01 -11.44
CA LEU A 98 1.01 0.67 -11.00
C LEU A 98 1.30 1.69 -9.88
N VAL A 99 0.56 2.81 -9.89
CA VAL A 99 0.39 3.72 -8.75
C VAL A 99 -1.07 4.10 -8.68
N GLU A 100 -1.64 4.15 -7.48
CA GLU A 100 -2.96 4.74 -7.28
C GLU A 100 -2.80 6.17 -6.75
N VAL A 101 -3.33 7.13 -7.50
CA VAL A 101 -3.36 8.55 -7.10
C VAL A 101 -4.75 8.83 -6.52
N ILE A 102 -4.79 9.09 -5.22
CA ILE A 102 -6.02 9.14 -4.43
C ILE A 102 -6.41 10.59 -4.19
N LYS A 103 -7.61 10.97 -4.64
CA LYS A 103 -8.13 12.32 -4.46
C LYS A 103 -9.14 12.33 -3.32
N THR A 104 -8.91 13.18 -2.31
CA THR A 104 -9.95 13.56 -1.34
C THR A 104 -10.88 14.60 -1.97
N PRO A 105 -12.06 14.88 -1.40
CA PRO A 105 -12.90 15.98 -1.86
C PRO A 105 -12.21 17.36 -1.83
N MET A 106 -11.18 17.52 -1.00
CA MET A 106 -10.45 18.78 -0.82
C MET A 106 -9.26 18.92 -1.76
N THR A 107 -8.68 17.80 -2.22
CA THR A 107 -7.48 17.80 -3.06
C THR A 107 -7.74 18.58 -4.35
N SER A 108 -6.88 19.55 -4.65
CA SER A 108 -7.00 20.39 -5.84
C SER A 108 -6.73 19.58 -7.10
N GLN A 109 -7.32 20.03 -8.22
CA GLN A 109 -7.05 19.42 -9.52
C GLN A 109 -5.57 19.56 -9.91
N LYS A 110 -4.95 20.70 -9.59
CA LYS A 110 -3.52 20.96 -9.81
C LYS A 110 -2.63 19.93 -9.12
N THR A 111 -2.90 19.65 -7.83
CA THR A 111 -2.16 18.64 -7.06
C THR A 111 -2.35 17.25 -7.65
N PHE A 112 -3.58 16.89 -7.99
CA PHE A 112 -3.88 15.61 -8.62
C PHE A 112 -3.09 15.42 -9.92
N GLU A 113 -3.14 16.40 -10.83
CA GLU A 113 -2.40 16.35 -12.11
C GLU A 113 -0.89 16.29 -11.90
N SER A 114 -0.36 17.05 -10.94
CA SER A 114 1.07 17.01 -10.60
C SER A 114 1.52 15.63 -10.13
N LEU A 115 0.69 14.93 -9.34
CA LEU A 115 0.98 13.56 -8.89
C LEU A 115 0.81 12.51 -9.99
N MET A 116 -0.15 12.71 -10.90
CA MET A 116 -0.29 11.88 -12.10
C MET A 116 0.96 12.00 -12.98
N ASP A 117 1.46 13.22 -13.19
CA ASP A 117 2.63 13.46 -14.01
C ASP A 117 3.93 13.01 -13.33
N PHE A 118 4.05 13.21 -12.02
CA PHE A 118 5.14 12.62 -11.23
C PHE A 118 5.16 11.10 -11.36
N SER A 119 4.01 10.43 -11.25
CA SER A 119 3.91 8.98 -11.40
C SER A 119 4.36 8.51 -12.79
N LYS A 120 3.97 9.22 -13.85
CA LYS A 120 4.45 8.94 -15.22
C LYS A 120 5.96 9.17 -15.34
N ALA A 121 6.49 10.23 -14.72
CA ALA A 121 7.93 10.53 -14.73
C ALA A 121 8.76 9.43 -14.03
N LEU A 122 8.18 8.73 -13.05
CA LEU A 122 8.77 7.52 -12.44
C LEU A 122 8.70 6.27 -13.34
N GLY A 123 8.17 6.38 -14.57
CA GLY A 123 7.95 5.25 -15.46
C GLY A 123 6.84 4.31 -15.00
N LYS A 124 5.84 4.86 -14.28
CA LYS A 124 4.67 4.16 -13.76
C LYS A 124 3.40 4.56 -14.50
N HIS A 125 2.37 3.74 -14.37
CA HIS A 125 1.02 3.94 -14.88
C HIS A 125 0.11 4.33 -13.72
N PRO A 126 -0.17 5.62 -13.53
CA PRO A 126 -1.08 6.05 -12.48
C PRO A 126 -2.54 5.76 -12.85
N ILE A 127 -3.32 5.30 -11.87
CA ILE A 127 -4.78 5.24 -11.93
C ILE A 127 -5.38 6.16 -10.86
N SER A 128 -6.61 6.64 -11.10
CA SER A 128 -7.32 7.50 -10.16
C SER A 128 -8.25 6.68 -9.28
N CYS A 129 -8.29 7.00 -7.99
CA CYS A 129 -9.32 6.51 -7.09
C CYS A 129 -9.82 7.63 -6.17
N LYS A 130 -11.05 7.48 -5.68
CA LYS A 130 -11.54 8.29 -4.56
C LYS A 130 -10.91 7.79 -3.27
N ASP A 131 -10.97 8.61 -2.24
CA ASP A 131 -10.58 8.22 -0.88
C ASP A 131 -11.60 7.26 -0.26
N THR A 132 -11.51 5.98 -0.66
CA THR A 132 -12.32 4.87 -0.16
C THR A 132 -11.42 3.77 0.40
N PRO A 133 -11.83 3.03 1.45
CA PRO A 133 -11.00 1.99 2.05
C PRO A 133 -10.43 1.01 1.02
N GLY A 134 -9.11 0.86 0.92
CA GLY A 134 -8.46 -0.06 -0.01
C GLY A 134 -8.37 0.39 -1.47
N PHE A 135 -8.83 1.60 -1.79
CA PHE A 135 -8.73 2.19 -3.13
C PHE A 135 -9.30 1.29 -4.24
N VAL A 136 -8.54 0.94 -5.28
CA VAL A 136 -9.01 0.02 -6.32
C VAL A 136 -8.49 -1.39 -6.05
N VAL A 137 -7.16 -1.53 -5.98
CA VAL A 137 -6.54 -2.86 -5.96
C VAL A 137 -6.89 -3.60 -4.67
N ASN A 138 -6.64 -3.02 -3.50
CA ASN A 138 -6.90 -3.71 -2.24
C ASN A 138 -8.39 -3.90 -2.00
N HIS A 139 -9.22 -2.92 -2.39
CA HIS A 139 -10.69 -3.01 -2.24
C HIS A 139 -11.28 -4.19 -3.02
N LEU A 140 -10.71 -4.56 -4.16
CA LEU A 140 -11.12 -5.73 -4.92
C LEU A 140 -10.39 -7.00 -4.47
N LEU A 141 -9.08 -6.90 -4.22
CA LEU A 141 -8.22 -8.04 -3.93
C LEU A 141 -8.51 -8.65 -2.56
N LEU A 142 -8.59 -7.86 -1.50
CA LEU A 142 -8.70 -8.40 -0.14
C LEU A 142 -10.03 -9.14 0.08
N PRO A 143 -11.20 -8.62 -0.31
CA PRO A 143 -12.44 -9.38 -0.23
C PRO A 143 -12.43 -10.68 -1.03
N PHE A 144 -11.79 -10.67 -2.21
CA PHE A 144 -11.60 -11.88 -3.00
C PHE A 144 -10.74 -12.92 -2.26
N LEU A 145 -9.64 -12.51 -1.64
CA LEU A 145 -8.79 -13.39 -0.84
C LEU A 145 -9.54 -13.94 0.38
N MET A 146 -10.32 -13.08 1.07
CA MET A 146 -11.16 -13.51 2.19
C MET A 146 -12.23 -14.51 1.75
N ASN A 147 -12.82 -14.33 0.57
CA ASN A 147 -13.79 -15.27 0.03
C ASN A 147 -13.17 -16.64 -0.30
N ALA A 148 -11.92 -16.66 -0.77
CA ALA A 148 -11.17 -17.91 -0.96
C ALA A 148 -10.95 -18.64 0.38
N ILE A 149 -10.61 -17.92 1.45
CA ILE A 149 -10.49 -18.51 2.80
C ILE A 149 -11.84 -19.07 3.26
N GLN A 150 -12.94 -18.33 3.08
CA GLN A 150 -14.27 -18.81 3.47
C GLN A 150 -14.68 -20.07 2.69
N LEU A 151 -14.33 -20.18 1.40
CA LEU A 151 -14.61 -21.37 0.59
C LEU A 151 -13.85 -22.59 1.13
N TYR A 152 -12.59 -22.40 1.53
CA TYR A 152 -11.80 -23.42 2.20
C TYR A 152 -12.38 -23.79 3.58
N GLU A 153 -12.80 -22.83 4.39
CA GLU A 153 -13.37 -23.05 5.72
C GLU A 153 -14.69 -23.83 5.68
N ARG A 154 -15.51 -23.65 4.64
CA ARG A 154 -16.72 -24.46 4.42
C ARG A 154 -16.42 -25.90 3.98
N GLY A 155 -15.18 -26.20 3.61
CA GLY A 155 -14.79 -27.51 3.10
C GLY A 155 -15.21 -27.75 1.64
N ASP A 156 -15.55 -26.69 0.90
CA ASP A 156 -16.03 -26.80 -0.49
C ASP A 156 -14.90 -27.27 -1.43
N ALA A 157 -13.65 -26.86 -1.15
CA ALA A 157 -12.45 -27.28 -1.88
C ALA A 157 -11.18 -27.17 -1.02
N SER A 158 -10.14 -27.90 -1.40
CA SER A 158 -8.81 -27.77 -0.77
C SER A 158 -8.14 -26.45 -1.16
N LYS A 159 -7.29 -25.89 -0.29
CA LYS A 159 -6.52 -24.67 -0.61
C LYS A 159 -5.62 -24.85 -1.85
N GLU A 160 -5.07 -26.06 -2.03
CA GLU A 160 -4.30 -26.44 -3.22
C GLU A 160 -5.13 -26.37 -4.50
N ASP A 161 -6.35 -26.94 -4.49
CA ASP A 161 -7.22 -26.94 -5.68
C ASP A 161 -7.76 -25.54 -5.98
N ILE A 162 -8.04 -24.73 -4.95
CA ILE A 162 -8.44 -23.32 -5.13
C ILE A 162 -7.31 -22.55 -5.81
N ASP A 163 -6.06 -22.73 -5.36
CA ASP A 163 -4.89 -22.08 -5.96
C ASP A 163 -4.67 -22.52 -7.41
N ILE A 164 -4.73 -23.82 -7.68
CA ILE A 164 -4.60 -24.37 -9.05
C ILE A 164 -5.73 -23.86 -9.95
N GLY A 165 -6.96 -23.87 -9.45
CA GLY A 165 -8.15 -23.42 -10.16
C GLY A 165 -8.03 -21.97 -10.61
N LEU A 166 -7.53 -21.07 -9.77
CA LEU A 166 -7.39 -19.66 -10.16
C LEU A 166 -6.15 -19.37 -10.99
N LYS A 167 -5.06 -20.15 -10.81
CA LYS A 167 -3.90 -20.05 -11.70
C LYS A 167 -4.24 -20.49 -13.12
N LEU A 168 -4.85 -21.67 -13.29
CA LEU A 168 -5.11 -22.25 -14.61
C LEU A 168 -6.41 -21.74 -15.24
N GLY A 169 -7.45 -21.52 -14.44
CA GLY A 169 -8.77 -21.13 -14.92
C GLY A 169 -8.96 -19.61 -15.08
N ALA A 170 -8.41 -18.82 -14.15
CA ALA A 170 -8.52 -17.35 -14.18
C ALA A 170 -7.23 -16.65 -14.64
N GLY A 171 -6.15 -17.40 -14.87
CA GLY A 171 -4.88 -16.86 -15.34
C GLY A 171 -4.11 -16.05 -14.30
N HIS A 172 -4.40 -16.26 -13.00
CA HIS A 172 -3.69 -15.54 -11.94
C HIS A 172 -2.23 -16.03 -11.85
N PRO A 173 -1.24 -15.13 -11.63
CA PRO A 173 0.15 -15.54 -11.43
C PRO A 173 0.39 -16.39 -10.19
N MET A 174 -0.42 -16.19 -9.15
CA MET A 174 -0.41 -16.95 -7.89
C MET A 174 -1.85 -17.27 -7.50
N GLY A 175 -2.04 -18.42 -6.86
CA GLY A 175 -3.32 -18.71 -6.21
C GLY A 175 -3.58 -17.80 -5.01
N PRO A 176 -4.82 -17.66 -4.55
CA PRO A 176 -5.16 -16.79 -3.42
C PRO A 176 -4.41 -17.17 -2.13
N PHE A 177 -4.20 -18.44 -1.81
CA PHE A 177 -3.47 -18.84 -0.60
C PHE A 177 -1.96 -18.59 -0.72
N GLU A 178 -1.38 -18.87 -1.90
CA GLU A 178 -0.01 -18.47 -2.22
C GLU A 178 0.18 -16.94 -2.11
N LEU A 179 -0.81 -16.15 -2.55
CA LEU A 179 -0.77 -14.70 -2.51
C LEU A 179 -0.96 -14.16 -1.09
N LEU A 180 -1.88 -14.74 -0.31
CA LEU A 180 -2.08 -14.44 1.11
C LEU A 180 -0.75 -14.56 1.87
N ASP A 181 -0.05 -15.68 1.69
CA ASP A 181 1.25 -15.93 2.33
C ASP A 181 2.37 -15.05 1.78
N TYR A 182 2.30 -14.62 0.52
CA TYR A 182 3.27 -13.71 -0.08
C TYR A 182 3.14 -12.27 0.46
N VAL A 183 1.91 -11.78 0.57
CA VAL A 183 1.62 -10.42 1.09
C VAL A 183 1.86 -10.36 2.60
N GLY A 184 1.41 -11.38 3.33
CA GLY A 184 1.56 -11.48 4.77
C GLY A 184 0.22 -11.52 5.48
N LEU A 185 -0.02 -12.59 6.26
CA LEU A 185 -1.31 -12.85 6.89
C LEU A 185 -1.68 -11.82 7.97
N ASP A 186 -0.69 -11.36 8.73
CA ASP A 186 -0.82 -10.27 9.71
C ASP A 186 -1.20 -8.94 9.05
N THR A 187 -0.62 -8.63 7.89
CA THR A 187 -0.95 -7.43 7.12
C THR A 187 -2.39 -7.48 6.62
N ILE A 188 -2.81 -8.62 6.05
CA ILE A 188 -4.17 -8.81 5.55
C ILE A 188 -5.19 -8.73 6.70
N LYS A 189 -4.90 -9.42 7.81
CA LYS A 189 -5.74 -9.37 9.01
C LYS A 189 -5.91 -7.94 9.53
N PHE A 190 -4.82 -7.18 9.67
CA PHE A 190 -4.86 -5.80 10.14
C PHE A 190 -5.77 -4.91 9.26
N ILE A 191 -5.67 -5.06 7.93
CA ILE A 191 -6.50 -4.27 7.00
C ILE A 191 -7.98 -4.65 7.12
N ILE A 192 -8.28 -5.96 7.11
CA ILE A 192 -9.66 -6.45 7.20
C ILE A 192 -10.30 -6.09 8.55
N GLU A 193 -9.58 -6.18 9.67
CA GLU A 193 -10.08 -5.74 10.97
C GLU A 193 -10.39 -4.24 10.97
N GLY A 194 -9.51 -3.40 10.43
CA GLY A 194 -9.79 -1.97 10.28
C GLY A 194 -11.04 -1.71 9.43
N TRP A 195 -11.25 -2.47 8.36
CA TRP A 195 -12.45 -2.34 7.52
C TRP A 195 -13.71 -2.86 8.20
N HIS A 196 -13.60 -3.94 8.97
CA HIS A 196 -14.68 -4.49 9.78
C HIS A 196 -15.12 -3.51 10.87
N GLU A 197 -14.17 -2.88 11.57
CA GLU A 197 -14.47 -1.85 12.56
C GLU A 197 -15.22 -0.65 11.97
N MET A 198 -14.87 -0.26 10.73
CA MET A 198 -15.53 0.83 10.01
C MET A 198 -16.94 0.46 9.49
N ASP A 199 -17.14 -0.77 9.03
CA ASP A 199 -18.41 -1.25 8.50
C ASP A 199 -18.68 -2.72 8.91
N PRO A 200 -19.10 -2.95 10.17
CA PRO A 200 -19.23 -4.31 10.72
C PRO A 200 -20.30 -5.16 10.04
N GLN A 201 -21.26 -4.51 9.36
CA GLN A 201 -22.37 -5.18 8.68
C GLN A 201 -21.98 -5.64 7.26
N ASN A 202 -20.82 -5.21 6.76
CA ASN A 202 -20.37 -5.58 5.44
C ASN A 202 -19.97 -7.06 5.39
N PRO A 203 -20.63 -7.90 4.56
CA PRO A 203 -20.30 -9.32 4.48
C PRO A 203 -18.89 -9.57 3.91
N TYR A 204 -18.32 -8.61 3.17
CA TYR A 204 -17.00 -8.72 2.56
C TYR A 204 -15.85 -8.41 3.52
N PHE A 205 -16.14 -7.80 4.68
CA PHE A 205 -15.14 -7.42 5.68
C PHE A 205 -15.22 -8.30 6.93
N GLN A 206 -15.88 -9.45 6.85
CA GLN A 206 -15.98 -10.34 8.01
C GLN A 206 -14.63 -10.98 8.31
N PRO A 207 -14.26 -11.11 9.60
CA PRO A 207 -13.04 -11.80 10.00
C PRO A 207 -13.08 -13.29 9.63
N SER A 208 -11.91 -13.92 9.52
CA SER A 208 -11.77 -15.37 9.31
C SER A 208 -11.12 -16.02 10.53
N GLU A 209 -11.69 -17.14 10.98
CA GLU A 209 -11.14 -17.93 12.09
C GLU A 209 -9.77 -18.54 11.73
N SER A 210 -9.63 -19.07 10.51
CA SER A 210 -8.37 -19.65 10.02
C SER A 210 -7.27 -18.60 9.95
N LEU A 211 -7.59 -17.42 9.43
CA LEU A 211 -6.64 -16.31 9.37
C LEU A 211 -6.22 -15.86 10.78
N ASN A 212 -7.18 -15.68 11.69
CA ASN A 212 -6.92 -15.28 13.06
C ASN A 212 -6.04 -16.30 13.80
N LYS A 213 -6.29 -17.59 13.61
CA LYS A 213 -5.49 -18.66 14.20
C LYS A 213 -4.05 -18.65 13.71
N LEU A 214 -3.83 -18.55 12.40
CA LEU A 214 -2.47 -18.52 11.83
C LEU A 214 -1.69 -17.30 12.34
N VAL A 215 -2.31 -16.12 12.38
CA VAL A 215 -1.68 -14.91 12.92
C VAL A 215 -1.38 -15.05 14.42
N ALA A 216 -2.29 -15.62 15.21
CA ALA A 216 -2.06 -15.87 16.64
C ALA A 216 -0.88 -16.83 16.88
N GLU A 217 -0.67 -17.80 15.99
CA GLU A 217 0.46 -18.73 15.98
C GLU A 217 1.77 -18.12 15.40
N LYS A 218 1.77 -16.82 15.07
CA LYS A 218 2.89 -16.11 14.41
C LYS A 218 3.31 -16.70 13.04
N LYS A 219 2.35 -17.32 12.36
CA LYS A 219 2.50 -17.83 10.99
C LYS A 219 2.01 -16.76 10.03
N PHE A 220 2.91 -15.89 9.61
CA PHE A 220 2.61 -14.73 8.77
C PHE A 220 2.84 -14.96 7.28
N GLY A 221 3.03 -16.20 6.83
CA GLY A 221 3.32 -16.55 5.45
C GLY A 221 4.82 -16.67 5.18
N LYS A 222 5.23 -16.31 3.95
CA LYS A 222 6.62 -16.48 3.48
C LYS A 222 7.65 -15.80 4.36
N LYS A 223 7.33 -14.62 4.91
CA LYS A 223 8.26 -13.85 5.76
C LYS A 223 8.59 -14.51 7.11
N THR A 224 7.80 -15.49 7.53
CA THR A 224 8.04 -16.29 8.75
C THR A 224 8.27 -17.76 8.46
N GLY A 225 8.37 -18.15 7.18
CA GLY A 225 8.55 -19.55 6.76
C GLY A 225 7.27 -20.41 6.85
N GLU A 226 6.15 -19.87 7.33
CA GLU A 226 4.88 -20.60 7.43
C GLU A 226 3.68 -19.65 7.49
N GLY A 227 2.63 -19.99 6.76
CA GLY A 227 1.29 -19.40 6.78
C GLY A 227 0.25 -20.48 6.47
N PHE A 228 -0.52 -20.32 5.39
CA PHE A 228 -1.35 -21.41 4.86
C PHE A 228 -0.51 -22.56 4.29
N TYR A 229 0.67 -22.25 3.77
CA TYR A 229 1.70 -23.20 3.36
C TYR A 229 2.96 -23.08 4.22
N LYS A 230 3.80 -24.12 4.16
CA LYS A 230 5.14 -24.12 4.76
C LYS A 230 6.18 -23.82 3.70
N TYR A 231 7.10 -22.93 4.02
CA TYR A 231 8.19 -22.46 3.17
C TYR A 231 9.54 -22.85 3.78
N LYS A 232 10.53 -23.05 2.92
CA LYS A 232 11.93 -23.30 3.30
C LYS A 232 12.79 -22.12 2.89
#